data_AF-A0A6J8BFL1-F1
#
_entry.id   AF-A0A6J8BFL1-F1
#
_cell.length_a   1.000
_cell.length_b   1.000
_cell.length_c   1.000
_cell.angle_alpha   90.00
_cell.angle_beta   90.00
_cell.angle_gamma   90.00
#
_symmetry.space_group_name_H-M   'P 1'
#
loop_
_entity.id
_entity.type
_entity.pdbx_description
1 polymer ?
#
loop_
_entity_poly.entity_id
_entity_poly.type
_entity_poly.pdbx_seq_one_letter_code
_entity_poly.pdbx_strand_id
1 'polypeptide(L)'
;MADWMMRTGKARDEVKAHLLVIINGRKVKLEPEDPEWYKEFYNGMRYISDLIVKLRPDLYELAKKSKNRKGTDYNIEGTTVNYVMCSLENKALMTAFDYLTEQGIEVGSLVFDGLMIYKDNVSSERLSEILAGCSQNVKEVMGCDITFTNKVMDEGYDIPKDKLSKSKQLNVIEKVVAKSLPMTGGKMVGDIDMQGHSITNLPLSITANAPVTKGWYAKNWQDLVKNLTDRVNDLEKEIKGGRSRRELDAIAKEDKTLNSIKTTLENRLG
;
A
#
# COMPACT_ATOMS: atom_id res chain seq x y z
N MET A 1 2.97 19.24 -21.28
CA MET A 1 4.25 19.54 -20.60
C MET A 1 5.15 20.50 -21.38
N ALA A 2 5.55 20.20 -22.63
CA ALA A 2 6.45 21.07 -23.41
C ALA A 2 5.93 22.53 -23.55
N ASP A 3 4.63 22.69 -23.82
CA ASP A 3 3.98 24.00 -23.90
C ASP A 3 4.11 24.83 -22.60
N TRP A 4 3.95 24.20 -21.44
CA TRP A 4 4.08 24.90 -20.16
C TRP A 4 5.53 25.27 -19.85
N MET A 5 6.49 24.41 -20.22
CA MET A 5 7.92 24.74 -20.16
C MET A 5 8.24 25.95 -21.03
N MET A 6 7.75 25.99 -22.27
CA MET A 6 7.97 27.11 -23.18
C MET A 6 7.37 28.42 -22.66
N ARG A 7 6.17 28.38 -22.07
CA ARG A 7 5.48 29.57 -21.56
C ARG A 7 6.07 30.11 -20.26
N THR A 8 6.51 29.23 -19.35
CA THR A 8 6.98 29.63 -18.02
C THR A 8 8.49 29.73 -17.90
N GLY A 9 9.24 29.25 -18.90
CA GLY A 9 10.70 29.14 -18.84
C GLY A 9 11.20 28.10 -17.83
N LYS A 10 10.31 27.29 -17.23
CA LYS A 10 10.68 26.29 -16.22
C LYS A 10 11.32 25.07 -16.83
N ALA A 11 12.29 24.50 -16.10
CA ALA A 11 12.91 23.24 -16.47
C ALA A 11 11.90 22.07 -16.38
N ARG A 12 12.16 21.01 -17.13
CA ARG A 12 11.29 19.81 -17.17
C ARG A 12 11.03 19.24 -15.78
N ASP A 13 12.05 19.19 -14.93
CA ASP A 13 11.94 18.58 -13.60
C ASP A 13 11.16 19.46 -12.62
N GLU A 14 11.20 20.79 -12.76
CA GLU A 14 10.34 21.69 -12.00
C GLU A 14 8.87 21.50 -12.37
N VAL A 15 8.58 21.38 -13.67
CA VAL A 15 7.23 21.09 -14.17
C VAL A 15 6.73 19.74 -13.64
N LYS A 16 7.57 18.70 -13.68
CA LYS A 16 7.23 17.39 -13.09
C LYS A 16 6.97 17.49 -11.60
N ALA A 17 7.82 18.19 -10.85
CA ALA A 17 7.65 18.39 -9.42
C ALA A 17 6.31 19.08 -9.10
N HIS A 18 5.92 20.07 -9.91
CA HIS A 18 4.60 20.71 -9.78
C HIS A 18 3.43 19.74 -10.00
N LEU A 19 3.50 18.88 -11.02
CA LEU A 19 2.45 17.88 -11.27
C LEU A 19 2.39 16.83 -10.15
N LEU A 20 3.54 16.35 -9.68
CA LEU A 20 3.63 15.42 -8.54
C LEU A 20 3.02 16.00 -7.26
N VAL A 21 3.24 17.29 -7.04
CA VAL A 21 2.68 18.00 -5.89
C VAL A 21 1.15 18.04 -5.94
N ILE A 22 0.55 18.22 -7.13
CA ILE A 22 -0.90 18.18 -7.33
C ILE A 22 -1.44 16.76 -7.10
N ILE A 23 -0.76 15.74 -7.64
CA ILE A 23 -1.16 14.32 -7.48
C ILE A 23 -1.19 13.94 -5.99
N ASN A 24 -0.24 14.46 -5.21
CA ASN A 24 -0.19 14.28 -3.76
C ASN A 24 -1.19 15.16 -2.98
N GLY A 25 -2.17 15.75 -3.65
CA GLY A 25 -3.31 16.46 -3.07
C GLY A 25 -3.05 17.92 -2.71
N ARG A 26 -1.88 18.49 -3.03
CA ARG A 26 -1.61 19.89 -2.73
C ARG A 26 -2.51 20.80 -3.57
N LYS A 27 -3.17 21.74 -2.90
CA LYS A 27 -3.92 22.81 -3.57
C LYS A 27 -2.93 23.80 -4.17
N VAL A 28 -3.12 24.14 -5.43
CA VAL A 28 -2.35 25.17 -6.14
C VAL A 28 -3.29 26.29 -6.56
N LYS A 29 -2.75 27.50 -6.66
CA LYS A 29 -3.47 28.63 -7.25
C LYS A 29 -3.28 28.55 -8.76
N LEU A 30 -4.38 28.44 -9.49
CA LEU A 30 -4.37 28.52 -10.95
C LEU A 30 -4.37 29.99 -11.36
N GLU A 31 -3.47 30.36 -12.27
CA GLU A 31 -3.43 31.69 -12.85
C GLU A 31 -4.13 31.70 -14.23
N PRO A 32 -4.66 32.86 -14.68
CA PRO A 32 -5.31 32.95 -15.99
C PRO A 32 -4.41 32.51 -17.15
N GLU A 33 -3.10 32.77 -17.05
CA GLU A 33 -2.09 32.46 -18.07
C GLU A 33 -1.67 30.99 -18.09
N ASP A 34 -2.09 30.19 -17.10
CA ASP A 34 -1.78 28.76 -17.06
C ASP A 34 -2.40 28.04 -18.28
N PRO A 35 -1.69 27.06 -18.87
CA PRO A 35 -2.22 26.28 -19.99
C PRO A 35 -3.52 25.56 -19.64
N GLU A 36 -4.44 25.48 -20.60
CA GLU A 36 -5.77 24.88 -20.34
C GLU A 36 -5.66 23.42 -19.87
N TRP A 37 -4.81 22.62 -20.52
CA TRP A 37 -4.56 21.23 -20.12
C TRP A 37 -4.08 21.10 -18.66
N TYR A 38 -3.37 22.09 -18.13
CA TYR A 38 -2.90 22.09 -16.75
C TYR A 38 -4.03 22.38 -15.76
N LYS A 39 -4.91 23.32 -16.10
CA LYS A 39 -6.13 23.61 -15.33
C LYS A 39 -7.06 22.39 -15.32
N GLU A 40 -7.27 21.77 -16.47
CA GLU A 40 -8.03 20.52 -16.61
C GLU A 40 -7.41 19.39 -15.78
N PHE A 41 -6.09 19.19 -15.86
CA PHE A 41 -5.38 18.19 -15.06
C PHE A 41 -5.58 18.43 -13.56
N TYR A 42 -5.40 19.68 -13.09
CA TYR A 42 -5.60 20.02 -11.69
C TYR A 42 -7.04 19.72 -11.24
N ASN A 43 -8.03 20.20 -12.00
CA ASN A 43 -9.44 19.99 -11.68
C ASN A 43 -9.81 18.50 -11.68
N GLY A 44 -9.31 17.73 -12.64
CA GLY A 44 -9.48 16.29 -12.70
C GLY A 44 -8.88 15.58 -11.48
N MET A 45 -7.66 15.94 -11.08
CA MET A 45 -7.03 15.37 -9.88
C MET A 45 -7.77 15.72 -8.59
N ARG A 46 -8.33 16.94 -8.48
CA ARG A 46 -9.19 17.33 -7.36
C ARG A 46 -10.46 16.47 -7.31
N TYR A 47 -11.12 16.31 -8.45
CA TYR A 47 -12.31 15.47 -8.56
C TYR A 47 -12.03 14.01 -8.15
N ILE A 48 -10.95 13.42 -8.64
CA ILE A 48 -10.54 12.05 -8.27
C ILE A 48 -10.25 11.94 -6.78
N SER A 49 -9.52 12.91 -6.21
CA SER A 49 -9.21 12.91 -4.78
C SER A 49 -10.47 12.96 -3.92
N ASP A 50 -11.44 13.80 -4.28
CA ASP A 50 -12.70 13.92 -3.57
C ASP A 50 -13.54 12.64 -3.68
N LEU A 51 -13.52 11.96 -4.84
CA LEU A 51 -14.14 10.64 -5.00
C LEU A 51 -13.48 9.58 -4.12
N ILE A 52 -12.14 9.54 -4.06
CA ILE A 52 -11.40 8.60 -3.21
C ILE A 52 -11.79 8.79 -1.75
N VAL A 53 -11.83 10.03 -1.25
CA VAL A 53 -12.24 10.34 0.13
C VAL A 53 -13.66 9.83 0.41
N LYS A 54 -14.60 10.01 -0.52
CA LYS A 54 -15.97 9.54 -0.39
C LYS A 54 -16.08 8.01 -0.40
N LEU A 55 -15.30 7.34 -1.25
CA LEU A 55 -15.31 5.88 -1.40
C LEU A 55 -14.55 5.17 -0.28
N ARG A 56 -13.58 5.84 0.36
CA ARG A 56 -12.70 5.29 1.39
C ARG A 56 -12.70 6.13 2.67
N PRO A 57 -13.85 6.25 3.36
CA PRO A 57 -13.95 7.00 4.60
C PRO A 57 -13.07 6.43 5.72
N ASP A 58 -12.82 5.11 5.69
CA ASP A 58 -11.92 4.41 6.60
C ASP A 58 -10.48 4.96 6.54
N LEU A 59 -9.97 5.14 5.32
CA LEU A 59 -8.62 5.68 5.10
C LEU A 59 -8.55 7.18 5.37
N TYR A 60 -9.64 7.90 5.12
CA TYR A 60 -9.72 9.33 5.44
C TYR A 60 -9.62 9.56 6.96
N GLU A 61 -10.36 8.79 7.76
CA GLU A 61 -10.27 8.88 9.22
C GLU A 61 -8.90 8.45 9.74
N LEU A 62 -8.27 7.45 9.12
CA LEU A 62 -6.89 7.07 9.42
C LEU A 62 -5.91 8.23 9.11
N ALA A 63 -6.05 8.88 7.95
CA ALA A 63 -5.24 10.02 7.55
C ALA A 63 -5.41 11.19 8.53
N LYS A 64 -6.65 11.50 8.92
CA LYS A 64 -6.97 12.53 9.91
C LYS A 64 -6.33 12.24 11.26
N LYS A 65 -6.44 11.01 11.77
CA LYS A 65 -5.76 10.59 13.01
C LYS A 65 -4.24 10.73 12.92
N SER A 66 -3.65 10.31 11.80
CA SER A 66 -2.20 10.41 11.54
C SER A 66 -1.71 11.87 11.53
N LYS A 67 -2.49 12.76 10.92
CA LYS A 67 -2.21 14.20 10.84
C LYS A 67 -2.37 14.90 12.19
N ASN A 68 -3.46 14.62 12.91
CA ASN A 68 -3.69 15.14 14.26
C ASN A 68 -2.55 14.77 15.23
N ARG A 69 -2.01 13.55 15.15
CA ARG A 69 -0.84 13.12 15.94
C ARG A 69 0.42 13.94 15.65
N LYS A 70 0.54 14.50 14.44
CA LYS A 70 1.62 15.39 14.02
C LYS A 70 1.31 16.87 14.27
N GLY A 71 0.18 17.19 14.92
CA GLY A 71 -0.23 18.56 15.21
C GLY A 71 -0.60 19.38 13.96
N THR A 72 -1.06 18.73 12.89
CA THR A 72 -1.45 19.40 11.65
C THR A 72 -2.73 18.76 11.10
N ASP A 73 -3.55 19.53 10.39
CA ASP A 73 -4.69 19.09 9.60
C ASP A 73 -4.42 19.25 8.09
N TYR A 74 -3.19 19.61 7.73
CA TYR A 74 -2.82 19.92 6.36
C TYR A 74 -2.80 18.67 5.47
N ASN A 75 -3.52 18.76 4.34
CA ASN A 75 -3.52 17.78 3.25
C ASN A 75 -3.97 16.37 3.68
N ILE A 76 -5.11 16.28 4.37
CA ILE A 76 -5.71 15.00 4.77
C ILE A 76 -6.16 14.23 3.51
N GLU A 77 -6.77 14.93 2.53
CA GLU A 77 -7.24 14.31 1.29
C GLU A 77 -6.07 13.69 0.51
N GLY A 78 -4.97 14.43 0.31
CA GLY A 78 -3.78 13.90 -0.35
C GLY A 78 -3.14 12.74 0.40
N THR A 79 -3.18 12.76 1.74
CA THR A 79 -2.73 11.63 2.56
C THR A 79 -3.62 10.40 2.38
N THR A 80 -4.93 10.60 2.20
CA THR A 80 -5.89 9.53 1.94
C THR A 80 -5.64 8.90 0.58
N VAL A 81 -5.44 9.72 -0.46
CA VAL A 81 -5.07 9.27 -1.81
C VAL A 81 -3.77 8.47 -1.76
N ASN A 82 -2.76 8.96 -1.02
CA ASN A 82 -1.50 8.23 -0.87
C ASN A 82 -1.68 6.85 -0.21
N TYR A 83 -2.53 6.73 0.81
CA TYR A 83 -2.83 5.41 1.39
C TYR A 83 -3.50 4.46 0.40
N VAL A 84 -4.38 4.96 -0.46
CA VAL A 84 -4.98 4.14 -1.53
C VAL A 84 -3.91 3.71 -2.54
N MET A 85 -3.09 4.64 -3.03
CA MET A 85 -2.05 4.35 -4.01
C MET A 85 -1.04 3.33 -3.46
N CYS A 86 -0.52 3.53 -2.25
CA CYS A 86 0.41 2.58 -1.63
C CYS A 86 -0.23 1.21 -1.41
N SER A 87 -1.54 1.14 -1.09
CA SER A 87 -2.23 -0.14 -0.93
C SER A 87 -2.38 -0.88 -2.26
N LEU A 88 -2.65 -0.17 -3.36
CA LEU A 88 -2.75 -0.74 -4.70
C LEU A 88 -1.37 -1.18 -5.22
N GLU A 89 -0.35 -0.35 -5.03
CA GLU A 89 1.05 -0.66 -5.36
C GLU A 89 1.52 -1.91 -4.63
N ASN A 90 1.34 -1.97 -3.31
CA ASN A 90 1.70 -3.15 -2.53
C ASN A 90 0.94 -4.40 -3.01
N LYS A 91 -0.34 -4.27 -3.38
CA LYS A 91 -1.10 -5.40 -3.94
C LYS A 91 -0.50 -5.88 -5.26
N ALA A 92 -0.16 -4.96 -6.17
CA ALA A 92 0.47 -5.31 -7.46
C ALA A 92 1.81 -6.02 -7.27
N LEU A 93 2.66 -5.48 -6.38
CA LEU A 93 3.98 -6.04 -6.10
C LEU A 93 3.90 -7.41 -5.45
N MET A 94 2.98 -7.61 -4.50
CA MET A 94 2.78 -8.92 -3.88
C MET A 94 2.23 -9.95 -4.86
N THR A 95 1.33 -9.56 -5.77
CA THR A 95 0.87 -10.45 -6.84
C THR A 95 2.01 -10.85 -7.78
N ALA A 96 2.87 -9.91 -8.17
CA ALA A 96 4.04 -10.23 -8.97
C ALA A 96 5.07 -11.07 -8.21
N PHE A 97 5.26 -10.83 -6.92
CA PHE A 97 6.11 -11.63 -6.03
C PHE A 97 5.64 -13.09 -5.94
N ASP A 98 4.34 -13.31 -5.74
CA ASP A 98 3.75 -14.65 -5.67
C ASP A 98 3.98 -15.39 -6.99
N TYR A 99 3.71 -14.74 -8.12
CA TYR A 99 3.98 -15.30 -9.46
C TYR A 99 5.46 -15.67 -9.65
N LEU A 100 6.40 -14.79 -9.32
CA LEU A 100 7.84 -15.07 -9.43
C LEU A 100 8.24 -16.27 -8.56
N THR A 101 7.71 -16.36 -7.35
CA THR A 101 7.96 -17.47 -6.43
C THR A 101 7.44 -18.79 -6.99
N GLU A 102 6.24 -18.79 -7.58
CA GLU A 102 5.66 -19.97 -8.26
C GLU A 102 6.48 -20.41 -9.48
N GLN A 103 7.16 -19.48 -10.14
CA GLN A 103 8.08 -19.76 -11.25
C GLN A 103 9.48 -20.24 -10.78
N GLY A 104 9.70 -20.38 -9.48
CA GLY A 104 10.98 -20.77 -8.88
C GLY A 104 12.03 -19.67 -8.89
N ILE A 105 11.61 -18.40 -9.01
CA ILE A 105 12.51 -17.24 -9.08
C ILE A 105 12.59 -16.60 -7.70
N GLU A 106 13.79 -16.56 -7.14
CA GLU A 106 14.04 -15.87 -5.87
C GLU A 106 14.00 -14.35 -6.03
N VAL A 107 13.16 -13.70 -5.24
CA VAL A 107 13.10 -12.23 -5.12
C VAL A 107 13.97 -11.80 -3.94
N GLY A 108 15.03 -11.05 -4.22
CA GLY A 108 15.96 -10.58 -3.21
C GLY A 108 15.43 -9.42 -2.38
N SER A 109 14.66 -8.50 -2.98
CA SER A 109 14.10 -7.36 -2.26
C SER A 109 12.89 -6.74 -2.97
N LEU A 110 11.99 -6.15 -2.18
CA LEU A 110 10.93 -5.25 -2.66
C LEU A 110 11.49 -3.83 -2.66
N VAL A 111 11.49 -3.15 -3.81
CA VAL A 111 12.12 -1.84 -3.96
C VAL A 111 11.13 -0.86 -4.55
N PHE A 112 10.43 -0.12 -3.68
CA PHE A 112 9.39 0.83 -4.06
C PHE A 112 8.43 0.24 -5.10
N ASP A 113 8.43 0.77 -6.31
CA ASP A 113 7.58 0.40 -7.44
C ASP A 113 8.05 -0.86 -8.20
N GLY A 114 9.02 -1.60 -7.66
CA GLY A 114 9.63 -2.75 -8.32
C GLY A 114 10.09 -3.89 -7.40
N LEU A 115 10.63 -4.92 -8.06
CA LEU A 115 11.13 -6.16 -7.47
C LEU A 115 12.58 -6.36 -7.93
N MET A 116 13.46 -6.72 -7.01
CA MET A 116 14.83 -7.14 -7.35
C MET A 116 14.92 -8.66 -7.38
N ILE A 117 15.40 -9.20 -8.50
CA ILE A 117 15.68 -10.63 -8.68
C ILE A 117 17.16 -10.83 -9.03
N TYR A 118 17.70 -12.01 -8.73
CA TYR A 118 19.07 -12.35 -9.09
C TYR A 118 19.18 -12.64 -10.58
N LYS A 119 20.18 -12.02 -11.24
CA LYS A 119 20.41 -12.15 -12.69
C LYS A 119 20.65 -13.61 -13.10
N ASP A 120 21.35 -14.37 -12.27
CA ASP A 120 21.70 -15.76 -12.58
C ASP A 120 20.49 -16.71 -12.54
N ASN A 121 19.38 -16.29 -11.94
CA ASN A 121 18.15 -17.09 -11.84
C ASN A 121 17.28 -16.99 -13.10
N VAL A 122 17.56 -16.05 -14.01
CA VAL A 122 16.71 -15.78 -15.18
C VAL A 122 17.57 -15.54 -16.41
N SER A 123 17.45 -16.42 -17.40
CA SER A 123 18.09 -16.21 -18.70
C SER A 123 17.46 -15.03 -19.44
N SER A 124 18.22 -14.39 -20.33
CA SER A 124 17.74 -13.22 -21.07
C SER A 124 16.55 -13.54 -21.97
N GLU A 125 16.47 -14.79 -22.46
CA GLU A 125 15.38 -15.29 -23.29
C GLU A 125 14.08 -15.45 -22.47
N ARG A 126 14.19 -15.93 -21.22
CA ARG A 126 13.02 -16.15 -20.34
C ARG A 126 12.50 -14.85 -19.71
N LEU A 127 13.32 -13.80 -19.65
CA LEU A 127 12.97 -12.54 -18.99
C LEU A 127 11.70 -11.89 -19.56
N SER A 128 11.56 -11.86 -20.89
CA SER A 128 10.36 -11.28 -21.53
C SER A 128 9.08 -12.04 -21.16
N GLU A 129 9.15 -13.37 -21.07
CA GLU A 129 8.02 -14.21 -20.65
C GLU A 129 7.64 -13.95 -19.20
N ILE A 130 8.62 -13.84 -18.31
CA ILE A 130 8.40 -13.53 -16.88
C ILE A 130 7.74 -12.17 -16.71
N LEU A 131 8.23 -11.13 -17.39
CA LEU A 131 7.65 -9.78 -17.31
C LEU A 131 6.20 -9.76 -17.82
N ALA A 132 5.92 -10.47 -18.91
CA ALA A 132 4.57 -10.64 -19.43
C ALA A 132 3.68 -11.40 -18.43
N GLY A 133 4.20 -12.46 -17.80
CA GLY A 133 3.51 -13.23 -16.77
C GLY A 133 3.16 -12.41 -15.53
N CYS A 134 4.09 -11.60 -15.01
CA CYS A 134 3.81 -10.64 -13.93
C CYS A 134 2.68 -9.68 -14.30
N SER A 135 2.78 -9.08 -15.51
CA SER A 135 1.79 -8.12 -16.02
C SER A 135 0.39 -8.76 -16.12
N GLN A 136 0.32 -9.99 -16.63
CA GLN A 136 -0.92 -10.74 -16.77
C GLN A 136 -1.53 -11.13 -15.41
N ASN A 137 -0.71 -11.62 -14.47
CA ASN A 137 -1.19 -11.98 -13.12
C ASN A 137 -1.75 -10.77 -12.37
N VAL A 138 -1.08 -9.63 -12.47
CA VAL A 138 -1.60 -8.38 -11.88
C VAL A 138 -2.92 -7.97 -12.53
N LYS A 139 -3.04 -8.09 -13.85
CA LYS A 139 -4.31 -7.81 -14.56
C LYS A 139 -5.44 -8.72 -14.09
N GLU A 140 -5.20 -10.00 -13.89
CA GLU A 140 -6.21 -10.95 -13.42
C GLU A 140 -6.65 -10.66 -11.98
N VAL A 141 -5.72 -10.32 -11.08
CA VAL A 141 -6.01 -10.11 -9.65
C VAL A 141 -6.53 -8.70 -9.33
N MET A 142 -6.10 -7.70 -10.10
CA MET A 142 -6.44 -6.29 -9.86
C MET A 142 -7.42 -5.71 -10.87
N GLY A 143 -7.57 -6.32 -12.04
CA GLY A 143 -8.41 -5.81 -13.13
C GLY A 143 -7.81 -4.60 -13.84
N CYS A 144 -6.52 -4.31 -13.67
CA CYS A 144 -5.84 -3.20 -14.33
C CYS A 144 -4.58 -3.66 -15.07
N ASP A 145 -4.29 -3.03 -16.20
CA ASP A 145 -3.09 -3.28 -16.98
C ASP A 145 -1.89 -2.60 -16.33
N ILE A 146 -0.94 -3.40 -15.82
CA ILE A 146 0.36 -2.93 -15.33
C ILE A 146 1.44 -3.61 -16.16
N THR A 147 2.37 -2.82 -16.72
CA THR A 147 3.48 -3.33 -17.51
C THR A 147 4.75 -3.32 -16.69
N PHE A 148 5.33 -4.51 -16.47
CA PHE A 148 6.65 -4.64 -15.85
C PHE A 148 7.74 -4.45 -16.89
N THR A 149 8.80 -3.71 -16.54
CA THR A 149 9.96 -3.49 -17.40
C THR A 149 11.23 -3.85 -16.65
N ASN A 150 12.24 -4.34 -17.37
CA ASN A 150 13.55 -4.60 -16.79
C ASN A 150 14.36 -3.31 -16.69
N LYS A 151 14.76 -2.94 -15.48
CA LYS A 151 15.75 -1.88 -15.23
C LYS A 151 17.03 -2.52 -14.75
N VAL A 152 18.01 -2.63 -15.65
CA VAL A 152 19.33 -3.18 -15.33
C VAL A 152 20.00 -2.25 -14.31
N MET A 153 20.48 -2.82 -13.21
CA MET A 153 21.32 -2.11 -12.24
C MET A 153 22.77 -2.19 -12.71
N ASP A 154 23.21 -1.19 -13.46
CA ASP A 154 24.58 -1.05 -13.99
C ASP A 154 25.44 -0.08 -13.16
N GLU A 155 24.81 0.72 -12.30
CA GLU A 155 25.48 1.63 -11.36
C GLU A 155 25.76 0.92 -10.02
N GLY A 156 26.94 0.32 -9.90
CA GLY A 156 27.46 -0.25 -8.65
C GLY A 156 28.46 0.68 -7.95
N TYR A 157 28.48 0.66 -6.62
CA TYR A 157 29.56 1.29 -5.84
C TYR A 157 30.47 0.19 -5.28
N ASP A 158 31.73 0.17 -5.70
CA ASP A 158 32.73 -0.71 -5.10
C ASP A 158 32.99 -0.28 -3.66
N ILE A 159 32.59 -1.10 -2.70
CA ILE A 159 32.94 -0.89 -1.30
C ILE A 159 34.42 -1.30 -1.13
N PRO A 160 35.35 -0.36 -0.82
CA PRO A 160 36.77 -0.69 -0.74
C PRO A 160 37.02 -1.75 0.35
N LYS A 161 37.69 -2.85 -0.01
CA LYS A 161 37.95 -4.01 0.87
C LYS A 161 38.76 -3.64 2.12
N ASP A 162 39.55 -2.59 2.03
CA ASP A 162 40.36 -1.97 3.08
C ASP A 162 39.50 -1.31 4.19
N LYS A 163 38.26 -0.89 3.89
CA LYS A 163 37.27 -0.44 4.89
C LYS A 163 36.53 -1.58 5.58
N LEU A 164 36.66 -2.82 5.10
CA LEU A 164 36.14 -4.02 5.75
C LEU A 164 37.13 -4.59 6.79
N SER A 165 38.28 -3.92 7.02
CA SER A 165 39.27 -4.36 7.99
C SER A 165 38.89 -3.99 9.43
N LYS A 166 38.74 -5.07 10.23
CA LYS A 166 38.58 -5.15 11.69
C LYS A 166 37.15 -4.99 12.21
N SER A 167 36.52 -6.15 12.35
CA SER A 167 35.52 -6.68 13.31
C SER A 167 35.15 -5.92 14.61
N LYS A 168 35.64 -4.70 14.87
CA LYS A 168 35.13 -3.79 15.92
C LYS A 168 34.11 -2.76 15.41
N GLN A 169 33.92 -2.60 14.09
CA GLN A 169 33.02 -1.58 13.52
C GLN A 169 31.59 -2.05 13.18
N LEU A 170 31.29 -3.35 13.18
CA LEU A 170 29.92 -3.86 12.97
C LEU A 170 28.93 -3.27 13.98
N ASN A 171 29.36 -3.10 15.24
CA ASN A 171 28.54 -2.45 16.29
C ASN A 171 28.22 -0.97 16.05
N VAL A 172 28.99 -0.25 15.22
CA VAL A 172 28.76 1.19 14.98
C VAL A 172 27.92 1.38 13.73
N ILE A 173 28.17 0.62 12.66
CA ILE A 173 27.38 0.68 11.43
C ILE A 173 25.96 0.16 11.70
N GLU A 174 25.79 -0.94 12.43
CA GLU A 174 24.45 -1.41 12.84
C GLU A 174 23.72 -0.38 13.71
N LYS A 175 24.42 0.30 14.63
CA LYS A 175 23.83 1.37 15.48
C LYS A 175 23.49 2.65 14.71
N VAL A 176 24.25 2.98 13.67
CA VAL A 176 24.00 4.15 12.82
C VAL A 176 22.90 3.82 11.82
N VAL A 177 22.93 2.67 11.16
CA VAL A 177 21.86 2.17 10.29
C VAL A 177 20.55 2.04 11.07
N ALA A 178 20.55 1.48 12.28
CA ALA A 178 19.36 1.44 13.15
C ALA A 178 18.85 2.83 13.59
N LYS A 179 19.71 3.86 13.61
CA LYS A 179 19.33 5.26 13.85
C LYS A 179 18.87 6.00 12.58
N SER A 180 19.32 5.56 11.42
CA SER A 180 19.09 6.19 10.11
C SER A 180 17.94 5.55 9.33
N LEU A 181 17.51 4.34 9.70
CA LEU A 181 16.28 3.75 9.20
C LEU A 181 15.07 4.51 9.79
N PRO A 182 14.06 4.89 8.97
CA PRO A 182 12.86 5.52 9.49
C PRO A 182 12.21 4.58 10.52
N MET A 183 12.04 5.05 11.76
CA MET A 183 11.30 4.35 12.82
C MET A 183 9.79 4.33 12.55
N THR A 184 9.38 3.86 11.37
CA THR A 184 8.01 3.46 11.07
C THR A 184 7.95 1.94 11.09
N GLY A 185 8.10 1.39 12.28
CA GLY A 185 8.01 -0.04 12.56
C GLY A 185 8.21 -0.23 14.05
N GLY A 186 7.29 -0.92 14.73
CA GLY A 186 7.33 -1.11 16.18
C GLY A 186 8.66 -1.69 16.66
N LYS A 187 9.05 -1.33 17.88
CA LYS A 187 10.28 -1.82 18.52
C LYS A 187 10.10 -3.30 18.87
N MET A 188 10.74 -4.20 18.13
CA MET A 188 10.86 -5.61 18.52
C MET A 188 12.04 -5.75 19.49
N VAL A 189 11.80 -6.37 20.64
CA VAL A 189 12.81 -6.70 21.66
C VAL A 189 12.70 -8.18 21.94
N GLY A 190 13.80 -8.92 21.80
CA GLY A 190 13.89 -10.36 22.06
C GLY A 190 15.29 -10.88 21.77
N ASP A 191 15.69 -11.97 22.42
CA ASP A 191 16.98 -12.62 22.15
C ASP A 191 16.85 -13.45 20.86
N ILE A 192 17.73 -13.18 19.88
CA ILE A 192 17.74 -13.88 18.61
C ILE A 192 18.73 -15.04 18.71
N ASP A 193 18.20 -16.25 18.81
CA ASP A 193 19.00 -17.48 18.71
C ASP A 193 19.10 -17.91 17.24
N MET A 194 20.26 -17.66 16.64
CA MET A 194 20.55 -18.03 15.25
C MET A 194 20.79 -19.52 15.04
N GLN A 195 20.97 -20.32 16.09
CA GLN A 195 21.06 -21.79 15.96
C GLN A 195 19.67 -22.44 15.99
N GLY A 196 18.78 -21.92 16.83
CA GLY A 196 17.43 -22.45 17.00
C GLY A 196 16.36 -21.95 16.01
N HIS A 197 16.69 -21.01 15.11
CA HIS A 197 15.72 -20.36 14.22
C HIS A 197 14.49 -19.83 15.00
N SER A 198 14.70 -19.23 16.18
CA SER A 198 13.59 -18.76 17.01
C SER A 198 13.94 -17.49 17.76
N ILE A 199 12.93 -16.66 18.02
CA ILE A 199 13.03 -15.48 18.86
C ILE A 199 12.29 -15.79 20.15
N THR A 200 13.03 -15.91 21.24
CA THR A 200 12.45 -16.11 22.57
C THR A 200 12.33 -14.73 23.24
N ASN A 201 11.22 -14.50 23.97
CA ASN A 201 10.79 -13.23 24.60
C ASN A 201 9.84 -12.29 23.81
N LEU A 202 9.17 -12.77 22.76
CA LEU A 202 7.89 -12.17 22.35
C LEU A 202 6.76 -12.69 23.26
N PRO A 203 5.73 -11.89 23.60
CA PRO A 203 4.58 -12.35 24.40
C PRO A 203 3.74 -13.49 23.76
N LEU A 204 4.18 -14.04 22.64
CA LEU A 204 3.91 -15.40 22.16
C LEU A 204 5.18 -15.88 21.46
N SER A 205 5.73 -17.04 21.84
CA SER A 205 6.88 -17.63 21.15
C SER A 205 6.48 -18.02 19.73
N ILE A 206 7.08 -17.35 18.75
CA ILE A 206 6.92 -17.69 17.33
C ILE A 206 8.16 -18.50 16.96
N THR A 207 8.03 -19.83 16.91
CA THR A 207 9.03 -20.70 16.29
C THR A 207 8.95 -20.57 14.76
N ALA A 208 10.07 -20.73 14.04
CA ALA A 208 10.12 -20.63 12.57
C ALA A 208 9.16 -21.58 11.81
N ASN A 209 8.62 -22.59 12.49
CA ASN A 209 7.61 -23.51 11.96
C ASN A 209 6.16 -23.09 12.29
N ALA A 210 5.93 -21.97 12.99
CA ALA A 210 4.59 -21.46 13.22
C ALA A 210 4.09 -20.77 11.93
N PRO A 211 3.03 -21.28 11.28
CA PRO A 211 2.51 -20.69 10.06
C PRO A 211 1.82 -19.37 10.41
N VAL A 212 2.57 -18.27 10.40
CA VAL A 212 2.00 -16.91 10.38
C VAL A 212 1.63 -16.49 8.94
N THR A 213 1.64 -17.44 8.01
CA THR A 213 1.21 -17.27 6.63
C THR A 213 -0.08 -18.07 6.39
N LYS A 214 -1.10 -17.39 5.85
CA LYS A 214 -2.46 -17.87 5.53
C LYS A 214 -3.39 -18.23 6.70
N GLY A 215 -2.94 -18.92 7.75
CA GLY A 215 -3.81 -19.39 8.85
C GLY A 215 -4.39 -18.27 9.73
N TRP A 216 -3.57 -17.27 10.09
CA TRP A 216 -4.00 -16.14 10.92
C TRP A 216 -5.02 -15.24 10.21
N TYR A 217 -4.81 -14.98 8.91
CA TYR A 217 -5.76 -14.21 8.10
C TYR A 217 -7.06 -14.98 7.85
N ALA A 218 -7.00 -16.29 7.58
CA ALA A 218 -8.19 -17.11 7.35
C ALA A 218 -9.05 -17.26 8.61
N LYS A 219 -8.43 -17.56 9.77
CA LYS A 219 -9.15 -17.73 11.03
C LYS A 219 -9.74 -16.41 11.55
N ASN A 220 -8.97 -15.31 11.52
CA ASN A 220 -9.48 -14.01 11.95
C ASN A 220 -10.52 -13.44 10.98
N TRP A 221 -10.44 -13.76 9.69
CA TRP A 221 -11.48 -13.40 8.73
C TRP A 221 -12.77 -14.19 8.96
N GLN A 222 -12.68 -15.50 9.18
CA GLN A 222 -13.84 -16.34 9.52
C GLN A 222 -14.46 -15.91 10.86
N ASP A 223 -13.66 -15.59 11.87
CA ASP A 223 -14.14 -15.08 13.15
C ASP A 223 -14.77 -13.69 13.01
N LEU A 224 -14.21 -12.81 12.16
CA LEU A 224 -14.81 -11.51 11.85
C LEU A 224 -16.16 -11.65 11.13
N VAL A 225 -16.23 -12.51 10.12
CA VAL A 225 -17.46 -12.81 9.36
C VAL A 225 -18.52 -13.42 10.27
N LYS A 226 -18.13 -14.37 11.14
CA LYS A 226 -19.02 -14.97 12.12
C LYS A 226 -19.55 -13.92 13.11
N ASN A 227 -18.67 -13.10 13.68
CA ASN A 227 -19.07 -12.02 14.60
C ASN A 227 -20.01 -11.00 13.96
N LEU A 228 -19.81 -10.67 12.68
CA LEU A 228 -20.72 -9.80 11.93
C LEU A 228 -22.07 -10.47 11.68
N THR A 229 -22.07 -11.75 11.32
CA THR A 229 -23.28 -12.55 11.08
C THR A 229 -24.11 -12.68 12.36
N ASP A 230 -23.47 -12.96 13.49
CA ASP A 230 -24.13 -13.05 14.80
C ASP A 230 -24.74 -11.69 15.17
N ARG A 231 -24.04 -10.57 14.93
CA ARG A 231 -24.56 -9.22 15.18
C ARG A 231 -25.77 -8.87 14.31
N VAL A 232 -25.78 -9.28 13.05
CA VAL A 232 -26.93 -9.09 12.16
C VAL A 232 -28.12 -9.90 12.65
N ASN A 233 -27.91 -11.16 13.04
CA ASN A 233 -28.98 -12.02 13.58
C ASN A 233 -29.57 -11.47 14.90
N ASP A 234 -28.72 -10.90 15.77
CA ASP A 234 -29.17 -10.26 17.01
C ASP A 234 -29.99 -9.00 16.71
N LEU A 235 -29.55 -8.16 15.76
CA LEU A 235 -30.32 -6.99 15.30
C LEU A 235 -31.67 -7.39 14.69
N GLU A 236 -31.72 -8.45 13.88
CA GLU A 236 -32.97 -8.95 13.31
C GLU A 236 -33.94 -9.46 14.39
N LYS A 237 -33.43 -10.10 15.45
CA LYS A 237 -34.23 -10.50 16.62
C LYS A 237 -34.73 -9.28 17.40
N GLU A 238 -33.90 -8.25 17.57
CA GLU A 238 -34.32 -6.99 18.20
C GLU A 238 -35.40 -6.26 17.39
N ILE A 239 -35.31 -6.27 16.06
CA ILE A 239 -36.31 -5.68 15.16
C ILE A 239 -37.64 -6.46 15.23
N LYS A 240 -37.58 -7.79 15.22
CA LYS A 240 -38.77 -8.66 15.36
C LYS A 240 -39.37 -8.62 16.77
N GLY A 241 -38.59 -8.18 17.77
CA GLY A 241 -38.99 -8.04 19.17
C GLY A 241 -39.83 -6.80 19.49
N GLY A 242 -40.15 -5.94 18.52
CA GLY A 242 -41.17 -4.90 18.67
C GLY A 242 -40.70 -3.59 19.32
N ARG A 243 -39.64 -2.96 18.79
CA ARG A 243 -39.30 -1.56 19.11
C ARG A 243 -40.17 -0.56 18.34
N SER A 244 -40.32 0.64 18.90
CA SER A 244 -41.27 1.63 18.39
C SER A 244 -40.85 2.20 17.03
N ARG A 245 -41.84 2.65 16.24
CA ARG A 245 -41.65 3.13 14.86
C ARG A 245 -40.64 4.28 14.71
N ARG A 246 -40.43 5.09 15.77
CA ARG A 246 -39.41 6.16 15.79
C ARG A 246 -37.98 5.65 15.96
N GLU A 247 -37.78 4.48 16.56
CA GLU A 247 -36.46 3.85 16.68
C GLU A 247 -36.11 3.07 15.40
N LEU A 248 -37.12 2.50 14.73
CA LEU A 248 -36.96 1.84 13.43
C LEU A 248 -36.57 2.81 12.30
N ASP A 249 -37.05 4.06 12.33
CA ASP A 249 -36.70 5.09 11.33
C ASP A 249 -35.25 5.61 11.49
N ALA A 250 -34.67 5.52 12.69
CA ALA A 250 -33.25 5.85 12.91
C ALA A 250 -32.32 4.74 12.40
N ILE A 251 -32.72 3.47 12.58
CA ILE A 251 -31.97 2.29 12.12
C ILE A 251 -32.09 2.11 10.61
N ALA A 252 -33.24 2.42 9.99
CA ALA A 252 -33.43 2.35 8.53
C ALA A 252 -32.49 3.27 7.73
N LYS A 253 -31.93 4.30 8.36
CA LYS A 253 -30.86 5.13 7.78
C LYS A 253 -29.49 4.45 7.78
N GLU A 254 -29.20 3.60 8.75
CA GLU A 254 -27.99 2.76 8.77
C GLU A 254 -28.14 1.52 7.86
N ASP A 255 -29.36 0.98 7.72
CA ASP A 255 -29.65 -0.28 7.01
C ASP A 255 -29.55 -0.18 5.47
N LYS A 256 -29.66 1.03 4.90
CA LYS A 256 -29.34 1.28 3.48
C LYS A 256 -27.87 0.98 3.16
N THR A 257 -27.00 1.15 4.14
CA THR A 257 -25.55 0.94 4.00
C THR A 257 -25.22 -0.55 4.08
N LEU A 258 -25.85 -1.28 4.98
CA LEU A 258 -25.66 -2.73 5.14
C LEU A 258 -26.23 -3.54 3.96
N ASN A 259 -27.41 -3.17 3.46
CA ASN A 259 -27.97 -3.81 2.27
C ASN A 259 -27.14 -3.53 1.01
N SER A 260 -26.60 -2.31 0.86
CA SER A 260 -25.65 -2.00 -0.21
C SER A 260 -24.38 -2.86 -0.14
N ILE A 261 -23.88 -3.14 1.07
CA ILE A 261 -22.69 -3.98 1.29
C ILE A 261 -23.01 -5.45 0.99
N LYS A 262 -24.17 -5.95 1.42
CA LYS A 262 -24.63 -7.32 1.15
C LYS A 262 -24.81 -7.59 -0.34
N THR A 263 -25.48 -6.70 -1.07
CA THR A 263 -25.63 -6.79 -2.54
C THR A 263 -24.28 -6.71 -3.26
N THR A 264 -23.32 -5.94 -2.74
CA THR A 264 -21.96 -5.87 -3.32
C THR A 264 -21.16 -7.15 -3.07
N LEU A 265 -21.41 -7.85 -1.96
CA LEU A 265 -20.74 -9.11 -1.64
C LEU A 265 -21.35 -10.30 -2.38
N GLU A 266 -22.68 -10.35 -2.52
CA GLU A 266 -23.39 -11.39 -3.29
C GLU A 266 -23.07 -11.30 -4.79
N ASN A 267 -22.95 -10.09 -5.35
CA ASN A 267 -22.54 -9.88 -6.75
C ASN A 267 -21.05 -10.17 -7.02
N ARG A 268 -20.24 -10.40 -5.98
CA ARG A 268 -18.82 -10.77 -6.10
C ARG A 268 -18.56 -12.27 -5.92
N LEU A 269 -19.58 -13.03 -5.53
CA LEU A 269 -19.50 -14.47 -5.24
C LEU A 269 -20.31 -15.33 -6.24
N GLY A 270 -20.95 -14.72 -7.25
CA GLY A 270 -21.44 -15.38 -8.46
C GLY A 270 -20.53 -15.08 -9.64
#